data_AF-E1JRX9-F1
#
_entry.id   AF-E1JRX9-F1
#
_cell.length_a   1.000
_cell.length_b   1.000
_cell.length_c   1.000
_cell.angle_alpha   90.00
_cell.angle_beta   90.00
_cell.angle_gamma   90.00
#
_symmetry.space_group_name_H-M   'P 1'
#
loop_
_entity.id
_entity.type
_entity.pdbx_description
1 polymer ?
#
loop_
_entity_poly.entity_id
_entity_poly.type
_entity_poly.pdbx_seq_one_letter_code
_entity_poly.pdbx_strand_id
1 'polypeptide(L)'
;MTKSYLLCKCAGEDRIPLVVFTADNVDEAREAPTWLRRKHPEHPGLRLKPGEFFEIVEKDLCPAEEWDAALARIHADASAAKGS
;
A
#
# COMPACT_ATOMS: atom_id res chain seq x y z
N MET A 1 0.52 -2.48 -20.41
CA MET A 1 1.45 -1.38 -20.12
C MET A 1 1.63 -1.38 -18.62
N THR A 2 2.87 -1.39 -18.14
CA THR A 2 3.15 -1.38 -16.70
C THR A 2 2.72 -0.04 -16.10
N LYS A 3 1.95 -0.09 -15.02
CA LYS A 3 1.47 1.07 -14.26
C LYS A 3 1.94 1.01 -12.81
N SER A 4 1.92 2.15 -12.13
CA SER A 4 2.25 2.25 -10.71
C SER A 4 0.98 2.23 -9.85
N TYR A 5 1.04 1.48 -8.76
CA TYR A 5 -0.04 1.33 -7.79
C TYR A 5 0.45 1.54 -6.37
N LEU A 6 -0.45 2.03 -5.54
CA LEU A 6 -0.26 2.16 -4.10
C LEU A 6 -1.15 1.12 -3.41
N LEU A 7 -0.55 0.33 -2.52
CA LEU A 7 -1.30 -0.51 -1.58
C LEU A 7 -1.55 0.27 -0.30
N CYS A 8 -2.81 0.44 0.05
CA CYS A 8 -3.24 1.03 1.30
C CYS A 8 -3.93 0.00 2.19
N LYS A 9 -3.82 0.17 3.51
CA LYS A 9 -4.71 -0.46 4.49
C LYS A 9 -5.71 0.58 4.97
N CYS A 10 -7.00 0.27 4.84
CA CYS A 10 -8.09 1.15 5.21
C CYS A 10 -8.82 0.61 6.45
N ALA A 11 -9.26 1.51 7.32
CA ALA A 11 -10.03 1.21 8.53
C ALA A 11 -10.97 2.38 8.84
N GLY A 12 -12.25 2.27 8.46
CA GLY A 12 -13.18 3.41 8.56
C GLY A 12 -12.74 4.57 7.67
N GLU A 13 -12.49 5.75 8.25
CA GLU A 13 -12.00 6.94 7.54
C GLU A 13 -10.46 6.97 7.41
N ASP A 14 -9.75 6.08 8.12
CA ASP A 14 -8.29 6.00 8.03
C ASP A 14 -7.83 5.23 6.79
N ARG A 15 -6.86 5.81 6.07
CA ARG A 15 -6.17 5.19 4.92
C ARG A 15 -4.66 5.29 5.13
N ILE A 16 -4.03 4.14 5.38
CA ILE A 16 -2.60 4.04 5.66
C ILE A 16 -1.88 3.50 4.43
N PRO A 17 -1.02 4.28 3.77
CA PRO A 17 -0.21 3.80 2.65
C PRO A 17 0.85 2.82 3.16
N LEU A 18 0.98 1.67 2.51
CA LEU A 18 1.92 0.62 2.91
C LEU A 18 3.12 0.53 1.96
N VAL A 19 2.87 0.46 0.66
CA VAL A 19 3.92 0.26 -0.35
C VAL A 19 3.46 0.74 -1.72
N VAL A 20 4.41 1.19 -2.53
CA VAL A 20 4.23 1.46 -3.95
C VAL A 20 4.86 0.34 -4.77
N PHE A 21 4.20 -0.08 -5.84
CA PHE A 21 4.68 -1.15 -6.70
C PHE A 21 4.16 -0.96 -8.13
N THR A 22 4.64 -1.78 -9.06
CA THR A 22 4.21 -1.77 -10.45
C THR A 22 3.56 -3.08 -10.85
N ALA A 23 2.55 -3.03 -11.71
CA ALA A 23 1.89 -4.19 -12.31
C ALA A 23 1.40 -3.85 -13.72
N ASP A 24 1.12 -4.85 -14.56
CA ASP A 24 0.67 -4.62 -15.93
C ASP A 24 -0.80 -4.21 -16.04
N ASN A 25 -1.60 -4.54 -15.03
CA ASN A 25 -3.01 -4.18 -14.94
C ASN A 25 -3.51 -4.24 -13.47
N VAL A 26 -4.75 -3.78 -13.26
CA VAL A 26 -5.35 -3.71 -11.92
C VAL A 26 -5.66 -5.10 -11.34
N ASP A 27 -5.94 -6.10 -12.17
CA ASP A 27 -6.22 -7.47 -11.72
C ASP A 27 -4.96 -8.09 -11.09
N GLU A 28 -3.81 -7.95 -11.73
CA GLU A 28 -2.51 -8.35 -11.17
C GLU A 28 -2.20 -7.54 -9.89
N ALA A 29 -2.46 -6.23 -9.90
CA ALA A 29 -2.22 -5.39 -8.73
C ALA A 29 -3.06 -5.81 -7.50
N ARG A 30 -4.27 -6.32 -7.71
CA ARG A 30 -5.14 -6.85 -6.64
C ARG A 30 -4.62 -8.14 -6.01
N GLU A 31 -3.77 -8.89 -6.71
CA GLU A 31 -3.14 -10.08 -6.14
C GLU A 31 -2.00 -9.71 -5.18
N ALA A 32 -1.34 -8.57 -5.37
CA ALA A 32 -0.19 -8.14 -4.57
C ALA A 32 -0.39 -8.26 -3.05
N PRO A 33 -1.49 -7.78 -2.42
CA PRO A 33 -1.69 -7.94 -0.99
C PRO A 33 -1.73 -9.40 -0.53
N THR A 34 -2.27 -10.32 -1.33
CA THR A 34 -2.27 -11.76 -1.01
C THR A 34 -0.85 -12.32 -1.03
N TRP A 35 -0.06 -11.97 -2.06
CA TRP A 35 1.32 -12.42 -2.19
C TRP A 35 2.21 -11.86 -1.08
N LEU A 36 2.10 -10.56 -0.80
CA LEU A 36 2.85 -9.88 0.26
C LEU A 36 2.58 -10.50 1.62
N ARG A 37 1.32 -10.80 1.95
CA ARG A 37 0.94 -11.45 3.21
C ARG A 37 1.54 -12.84 3.36
N ARG A 38 1.63 -13.60 2.28
CA ARG A 38 2.23 -14.95 2.29
C ARG A 38 3.75 -14.88 2.46
N LYS A 39 4.40 -13.87 1.87
CA LYS A 39 5.87 -13.72 1.90
C LYS A 39 6.39 -13.01 3.14
N HIS A 40 5.61 -12.10 3.71
CA HIS A 40 5.98 -11.29 4.87
C HIS A 40 4.90 -11.34 5.96
N PRO A 41 4.61 -12.53 6.53
CA PRO A 41 3.55 -12.70 7.53
C PRO A 41 3.86 -11.96 8.85
N GLU A 42 5.12 -11.65 9.12
CA GLU A 42 5.53 -10.83 10.26
C GLU A 42 5.19 -9.35 10.11
N HIS A 43 4.95 -8.84 8.90
CA HIS A 43 4.72 -7.41 8.69
C HIS A 43 3.36 -6.98 9.27
N PRO A 44 3.31 -6.16 10.34
CA PRO A 44 2.08 -5.83 11.04
C PRO A 44 1.08 -5.06 10.15
N GLY A 45 1.60 -4.24 9.22
CA GLY A 45 0.77 -3.52 8.25
C GLY A 45 0.01 -4.42 7.26
N LEU A 46 0.44 -5.68 7.08
CA LEU A 46 -0.20 -6.65 6.19
C LEU A 46 -1.24 -7.52 6.90
N ARG A 47 -1.45 -7.32 8.20
CA ARG A 47 -2.52 -7.99 8.96
C ARG A 47 -3.75 -7.10 9.01
N LEU A 48 -4.88 -7.65 8.56
CA LEU A 48 -6.18 -7.01 8.66
C LEU A 48 -6.85 -7.42 9.98
N LYS A 49 -7.28 -6.45 10.76
CA LYS A 49 -8.22 -6.60 11.87
C LYS A 49 -9.67 -6.57 11.35
N PRO A 50 -10.68 -6.94 12.16
CA PRO A 50 -12.07 -6.82 11.77
C PRO A 50 -12.40 -5.39 11.31
N GLY A 51 -13.02 -5.27 10.12
CA GLY A 51 -13.36 -3.98 9.50
C GLY A 51 -12.22 -3.34 8.71
N GLU A 52 -11.01 -3.90 8.72
CA GLU A 52 -9.91 -3.43 7.88
C GLU A 52 -9.91 -4.14 6.51
N PHE A 53 -9.52 -3.42 5.46
CA PHE A 53 -9.36 -3.97 4.12
C PHE A 53 -8.17 -3.33 3.38
N PHE A 54 -7.75 -3.96 2.28
CA PHE A 54 -6.75 -3.39 1.38
C PHE A 54 -7.41 -2.65 0.24
N GLU A 55 -6.82 -1.52 -0.13
CA GLU A 55 -7.19 -0.73 -1.28
C GLU A 55 -5.99 -0.63 -2.23
N ILE A 56 -6.25 -0.78 -3.52
CA ILE A 56 -5.27 -0.57 -4.59
C ILE A 56 -5.64 0.72 -5.30
N VAL A 57 -4.70 1.68 -5.32
CA VAL A 57 -4.89 2.97 -5.98
C VAL A 57 -3.93 3.07 -7.14
N GLU A 58 -4.46 3.25 -8.35
CA GLU A 58 -3.66 3.49 -9.56
C GLU A 58 -3.16 4.94 -9.58
N LYS A 59 -1.88 5.14 -9.87
CA LYS A 59 -1.25 6.48 -9.89
C LYS A 59 -2.00 7.47 -10.77
N ASP A 60 -2.40 7.06 -11.97
CA ASP A 60 -3.03 7.96 -12.95
C ASP A 60 -4.47 8.36 -12.58
N LEU A 61 -5.08 7.66 -11.62
CA LEU A 61 -6.41 7.95 -11.08
C LEU A 61 -6.35 8.64 -9.72
N CYS A 62 -5.16 8.81 -9.15
CA CYS A 62 -4.93 9.44 -7.87
C CYS A 62 -4.55 10.91 -8.08
N PRO A 63 -5.11 11.86 -7.31
CA PRO A 63 -4.56 13.21 -7.27
C PRO A 63 -3.08 13.19 -6.91
N ALA A 64 -2.27 14.00 -7.60
CA ALA A 64 -0.81 14.01 -7.42
C ALA A 64 -0.41 14.34 -5.97
N GLU A 65 -1.12 15.28 -5.34
CA GLU A 65 -0.89 15.65 -3.94
C GLU A 65 -1.12 14.48 -2.98
N GLU A 66 -2.19 13.71 -3.17
CA GLU A 66 -2.46 12.50 -2.36
C GLU A 66 -1.38 11.44 -2.58
N TRP A 67 -0.94 11.27 -3.82
CA TRP A 67 0.09 10.30 -4.17
C TRP A 67 1.44 10.65 -3.51
N ASP A 68 1.87 11.90 -3.62
CA ASP A 68 3.12 12.38 -3.03
C ASP A 68 3.09 12.34 -1.50
N ALA A 69 1.95 12.69 -0.88
CA ALA A 69 1.75 12.55 0.55
C ALA A 69 1.87 11.08 1.01
N ALA A 70 1.31 10.15 0.25
CA ALA A 70 1.43 8.72 0.53
C ALA A 70 2.87 8.22 0.45
N LEU A 71 3.62 8.64 -0.58
CA LEU A 71 5.04 8.30 -0.73
C LEU A 71 5.88 8.87 0.42
N ALA A 72 5.64 10.13 0.80
CA ALA A 72 6.34 10.75 1.93
C ALA A 72 6.13 9.97 3.22
N ARG A 73 4.90 9.50 3.47
CA ARG A 73 4.57 8.70 4.65
C ARG A 73 5.24 7.33 4.65
N ILE A 74 5.24 6.63 3.51
CA ILE A 74 5.97 5.36 3.35
C ILE A 74 7.46 5.54 3.64
N HIS A 75 8.09 6.60 3.13
CA HIS A 75 9.51 6.87 3.37
C HIS A 75 9.81 7.23 4.84
N ALA A 76 8.90 7.97 5.49
CA ALA A 76 9.02 8.30 6.91
C ALA A 76 8.94 7.04 7.79
N ASP A 77 7.97 6.14 7.53
CA ASP A 77 7.83 4.87 8.24
C ASP A 77 9.04 3.94 8.02
N ALA A 78 9.56 3.87 6.78
CA ALA A 78 10.77 3.10 6.48
C ALA A 78 12.02 3.64 7.19
N SER A 79 12.08 4.96 7.42
CA SER A 79 13.18 5.59 8.15
C SER A 79 13.06 5.37 9.66
N ALA A 80 11.84 5.37 10.20
CA ALA A 80 11.58 5.08 11.61
C ALA A 80 11.93 3.62 11.98
N ALA A 81 11.67 2.67 11.08
CA ALA A 81 11.97 1.25 11.31
C ALA A 81 13.49 0.91 11.32
N LYS A 82 14.36 1.80 10.84
CA LYS A 82 15.83 1.60 10.82
C LYS A 82 16.56 2.27 12.00
N GLY A 83 15.85 3.01 12.85
CA GLY A 83 16.42 3.82 13.93
C GLY A 83 16.24 3.27 15.35
N SER A 84 15.86 1.99 15.52
CA SER A 84 15.72 1.33 16.83
C SER A 84 16.74 0.21 17.03
#